data_AF-A0A087VFY9-F1
#
_entry.id   AF-A0A087VFY9-F1
#
_cell.length_a   1.000
_cell.length_b   1.000
_cell.length_c   1.000
_cell.angle_alpha   90.00
_cell.angle_beta   90.00
_cell.angle_gamma   90.00
#
_symmetry.space_group_name_H-M   'P 1'
#
loop_
_entity.id
_entity.type
_entity.pdbx_description
1 polymer ?
#
loop_
_entity_poly.entity_id
_entity_poly.type
_entity_poly.pdbx_seq_one_letter_code
_entity_poly.pdbx_strand_id
1 'polypeptide(L)'
;ELQDSYGQQWTFEQRRYQQYTCYTVFFISIEMCQIADVLIRKTRRLSLLQQGLFRNRILVIAIVFQVSIGCFLCYCPGMPNVFNFMPIR
;
A
#
# COMPACT_ATOMS: atom_id res chain seq x y z
N GLU A 1 8.55 -26.47 13.77
CA GLU A 1 9.32 -25.67 12.80
C GLU A 1 8.86 -26.06 11.40
N LEU A 2 8.88 -25.13 10.45
CA LEU A 2 8.41 -25.39 9.08
C LEU A 2 9.57 -25.17 8.11
N GLN A 3 9.82 -26.14 7.24
CA GLN A 3 10.83 -26.04 6.20
C GLN A 3 10.27 -25.26 5.00
N ASP A 4 11.02 -24.30 4.47
CA ASP A 4 10.67 -23.58 3.24
C ASP A 4 11.17 -24.31 1.98
N SER A 5 10.85 -23.75 0.80
CA SER A 5 11.29 -24.31 -0.50
C SER A 5 12.80 -24.27 -0.71
N TYR A 6 13.54 -23.48 0.06
CA TYR A 6 15.01 -23.39 0.03
C TYR A 6 15.67 -24.31 1.07
N GLY A 7 14.87 -25.09 1.82
CA GLY A 7 15.34 -26.01 2.84
C GLY A 7 15.64 -25.38 4.21
N GLN A 8 15.35 -24.09 4.41
CA GLN A 8 15.55 -23.39 5.68
C GLN A 8 14.42 -23.70 6.67
N GLN A 9 14.76 -23.85 7.95
CA GLN A 9 13.80 -24.04 9.05
C GLN A 9 13.35 -22.68 9.59
N TRP A 10 12.03 -22.48 9.66
CA TRP A 10 11.42 -21.26 10.18
C TRP A 10 10.70 -21.51 11.50
N THR A 11 11.01 -20.68 12.49
CA THR A 11 10.30 -20.62 13.79
C THR A 11 8.90 -20.00 13.62
N PHE A 12 8.02 -20.16 14.61
CA PHE A 12 6.69 -19.57 14.57
C PHE A 12 6.72 -18.03 14.49
N GLU A 13 7.59 -17.40 15.30
CA GLU A 13 7.73 -15.94 15.34
C GLU A 13 8.22 -15.36 14.00
N GLN A 14 9.19 -16.02 13.34
CA GLN A 14 9.67 -15.59 12.02
C GLN A 14 8.55 -15.67 10.95
N ARG A 15 7.73 -16.72 10.98
CA ARG A 15 6.58 -16.83 10.07
C ARG A 15 5.52 -15.77 10.34
N ARG A 16 5.27 -15.46 11.62
CA ARG A 16 4.34 -14.40 12.01
C ARG A 16 4.83 -13.02 11.55
N TYR A 17 6.14 -12.74 11.65
CA TYR A 17 6.77 -11.55 11.08
C TYR A 17 6.56 -11.49 9.55
N GLN A 18 6.79 -12.59 8.85
CA GLN A 18 6.57 -12.68 7.40
C GLN A 18 5.10 -12.41 7.03
N GLN A 19 4.15 -12.94 7.80
CA GLN A 19 2.72 -12.73 7.60
C GLN A 19 2.32 -11.26 7.73
N TYR A 20 2.91 -10.53 8.68
CA TYR A 20 2.71 -9.10 8.85
C TYR A 20 3.27 -8.28 7.68
N THR A 21 4.44 -8.68 7.16
CA THR A 21 4.96 -8.10 5.92
C THR A 21 4.01 -8.32 4.74
N CYS A 22 3.44 -9.52 4.59
CA CYS A 22 2.45 -9.80 3.54
C CYS A 22 1.20 -8.92 3.66
N TYR A 23 0.66 -8.69 4.87
CA TYR A 23 -0.47 -7.78 5.05
C TYR A 23 -0.14 -6.34 4.66
N THR A 24 1.06 -5.88 4.98
CA THR A 24 1.52 -4.54 4.61
C THR A 24 1.65 -4.39 3.09
N VAL A 25 2.26 -5.37 2.42
CA VAL A 25 2.40 -5.39 0.96
C VAL A 25 1.03 -5.43 0.26
N PHE A 26 0.10 -6.24 0.78
CA PHE A 26 -1.26 -6.32 0.23
C PHE A 26 -2.01 -4.99 0.37
N PHE A 27 -1.87 -4.33 1.52
CA PHE A 27 -2.44 -3.00 1.76
C PHE A 27 -1.89 -1.96 0.78
N ILE A 28 -0.56 -1.88 0.63
CA ILE A 28 0.07 -0.96 -0.34
C ILE A 28 -0.36 -1.27 -1.78
N SER A 29 -0.54 -2.54 -2.12
CA SER A 29 -1.04 -2.91 -3.46
C SER A 29 -2.45 -2.37 -3.71
N ILE A 30 -3.33 -2.44 -2.70
CA ILE A 30 -4.68 -1.85 -2.77
C ILE A 30 -4.60 -0.33 -2.93
N GLU A 31 -3.77 0.34 -2.14
CA GLU A 31 -3.57 1.80 -2.20
C GLU A 31 -3.13 2.25 -3.60
N MET A 32 -2.17 1.54 -4.21
CA MET A 32 -1.71 1.84 -5.58
C MET A 32 -2.80 1.63 -6.64
N CYS A 33 -3.57 0.54 -6.54
CA CYS A 33 -4.70 0.30 -7.43
C CYS A 33 -5.78 1.39 -7.32
N GLN A 34 -6.07 1.86 -6.10
CA GLN A 34 -7.06 2.93 -5.89
C GLN A 34 -6.66 4.25 -6.56
N ILE A 35 -5.36 4.57 -6.60
CA ILE A 35 -4.87 5.75 -7.32
C ILE A 35 -5.19 5.62 -8.82
N ALA A 36 -4.99 4.44 -9.42
CA ALA A 36 -5.36 4.22 -10.82
C ALA A 36 -6.88 4.31 -11.03
N ASP A 37 -7.67 3.71 -10.15
CA ASP A 37 -9.13 3.72 -10.23
C ASP A 37 -9.71 5.14 -10.13
N VAL A 38 -9.21 5.98 -9.20
CA VAL A 38 -9.70 7.35 -9.05
C VAL A 38 -9.35 8.21 -10.26
N LEU A 39 -8.22 7.94 -10.90
CA LEU A 39 -7.81 8.60 -12.15
C LEU A 39 -8.73 8.20 -13.31
N ILE A 40 -9.03 6.91 -13.47
CA ILE A 40 -9.90 6.43 -14.54
C ILE A 40 -11.34 6.94 -14.35
N ARG A 41 -11.88 6.86 -13.13
CA ARG A 41 -13.25 7.32 -12.81
C ARG A 41 -13.47 8.82 -13.05
N LYS A 42 -12.41 9.63 -13.08
CA LYS A 42 -12.47 11.06 -13.40
C LYS A 42 -12.90 11.35 -14.85
N THR A 43 -12.67 10.42 -15.77
CA THR A 43 -12.84 10.60 -17.21
C THR A 43 -13.77 9.53 -17.76
N ARG A 44 -15.06 9.86 -17.96
CA ARG A 44 -16.04 8.92 -18.54
C ARG A 44 -16.02 8.82 -20.07
N ARG A 45 -15.46 9.84 -20.76
CA ARG A 45 -15.50 9.98 -22.22
C ARG A 45 -14.26 10.65 -22.81
N LEU A 46 -13.76 11.69 -22.15
CA LEU A 46 -12.56 12.43 -22.58
C LEU A 46 -11.28 11.70 -22.17
N SER A 47 -10.21 11.87 -22.96
CA SER A 47 -8.89 11.36 -22.59
C SER A 47 -8.29 12.19 -21.43
N LEU A 48 -7.58 11.52 -20.52
CA LEU A 48 -6.88 12.15 -19.39
C LEU A 48 -5.93 13.27 -19.82
N LEU A 49 -5.33 13.14 -21.01
CA LEU A 49 -4.41 14.13 -21.58
C LEU A 49 -5.15 15.39 -22.09
N GLN A 50 -6.37 15.23 -22.62
CA GLN A 50 -7.19 16.37 -23.09
C GLN A 50 -7.85 17.14 -21.95
N GLN A 51 -8.24 16.44 -20.88
CA GLN A 51 -8.95 17.05 -19.74
C GLN A 51 -8.00 17.68 -18.71
N GLY A 52 -6.75 17.19 -18.64
CA GLY A 52 -5.72 17.66 -17.72
C GLY A 52 -5.86 17.04 -16.33
N LEU A 53 -4.90 16.20 -15.96
CA LEU A 53 -4.83 15.52 -14.66
C LEU A 53 -4.80 16.50 -13.48
N PHE A 54 -3.99 17.56 -13.59
CA PHE A 54 -3.73 18.53 -12.51
C PHE A 54 -4.76 19.65 -12.37
N ARG A 55 -5.77 19.69 -13.24
CA ARG A 55 -6.79 20.76 -13.22
C ARG A 55 -7.76 20.64 -12.03
N ASN A 56 -7.94 19.44 -11.49
CA ASN A 56 -8.73 19.22 -10.27
C ASN A 56 -7.80 19.12 -9.06
N ARG A 57 -7.61 20.24 -8.36
CA ARG A 57 -6.71 20.34 -7.19
C ARG A 57 -7.14 19.45 -6.03
N ILE A 58 -8.45 19.29 -5.80
CA ILE A 58 -8.96 18.45 -4.70
C ILE A 58 -8.58 16.98 -4.92
N LEU A 59 -8.68 16.48 -6.15
CA LEU A 59 -8.30 15.10 -6.47
C LEU A 59 -6.79 14.86 -6.27
N VAL A 60 -5.95 15.81 -6.64
CA VAL A 60 -4.49 15.70 -6.42
C VAL A 60 -4.17 15.72 -4.92
N ILE A 61 -4.82 16.59 -4.15
CA ILE A 61 -4.65 16.64 -2.69
C ILE A 61 -5.11 15.31 -2.05
N ALA A 62 -6.22 14.74 -2.52
CA ALA A 62 -6.72 13.45 -2.02
C ALA A 62 -5.71 12.32 -2.28
N ILE A 63 -5.14 12.23 -3.48
CA ILE A 63 -4.10 11.24 -3.81
C ILE A 63 -2.86 11.44 -2.93
N VAL A 64 -2.39 12.67 -2.75
CA VAL A 64 -1.22 12.97 -1.90
C VAL A 64 -1.49 12.58 -0.46
N PHE A 65 -2.67 12.91 0.07
CA PHE A 65 -3.07 12.57 1.44
C PHE A 65 -3.17 11.05 1.63
N GLN A 66 -3.72 10.35 0.65
CA GLN A 66 -3.81 8.89 0.63
C GLN A 66 -2.42 8.24 0.70
N VAL A 67 -1.48 8.65 -0.16
CA VAL A 67 -0.08 8.16 -0.10
C VAL A 67 0.58 8.52 1.23
N SER A 68 0.33 9.73 1.74
CA SER A 68 0.90 10.20 3.02
C SER A 68 0.43 9.34 4.19
N ILE A 69 -0.86 8.97 4.25
CA ILE A 69 -1.38 8.03 5.24
C ILE A 69 -0.75 6.66 5.05
N GLY A 70 -0.66 6.14 3.82
CA GLY A 70 -0.01 4.85 3.56
C GLY A 70 1.45 4.81 4.06
N CYS A 71 2.22 5.87 3.81
CA CYS A 71 3.58 6.02 4.32
C CYS A 71 3.61 6.14 5.85
N PHE A 72 2.71 6.94 6.45
CA PHE A 72 2.61 7.06 7.90
C PHE A 72 2.32 5.69 8.53
N LEU A 73 1.37 4.93 7.97
CA LEU A 73 1.02 3.61 8.47
C LEU A 73 2.16 2.59 8.32
N CYS A 74 2.98 2.68 7.27
CA CYS A 74 4.08 1.72 7.07
C CYS A 74 5.34 2.03 7.88
N TYR A 75 5.63 3.32 8.12
CA TYR A 75 6.93 3.75 8.67
C TYR A 75 6.85 4.32 10.09
N CYS A 76 5.66 4.51 10.67
CA CYS A 76 5.57 4.99 12.05
C CYS A 76 5.94 3.92 13.08
N PRO A 77 6.83 4.24 14.05
CA PRO A 77 7.20 3.31 15.11
C PRO A 77 5.99 3.05 16.02
N GLY A 78 5.66 1.77 16.23
CA GLY A 78 4.50 1.33 17.02
C GLY A 78 3.40 0.63 16.21
N MET A 79 3.41 0.78 14.87
CA MET A 79 2.48 0.08 13.99
C MET A 79 2.52 -1.44 13.99
N PRO A 80 3.70 -2.10 14.17
CA PRO A 80 3.76 -3.56 14.19
C PRO A 80 2.93 -4.17 15.33
N ASN A 81 2.76 -3.44 16.44
CA ASN A 81 2.04 -3.91 17.62
C ASN A 81 0.53 -3.57 17.61
N VAL A 82 0.13 -2.51 16.89
CA VAL A 82 -1.27 -2.05 16.87
C VAL A 82 -2.00 -2.53 15.62
N PHE A 83 -1.34 -2.48 14.47
CA PHE A 83 -1.96 -2.76 13.16
C PHE A 83 -1.24 -3.85 12.37
N ASN A 84 -0.23 -4.51 12.95
CA ASN A 84 0.57 -5.54 12.28
C ASN A 84 1.24 -5.05 10.99
N PHE A 85 1.48 -3.74 10.84
CA PHE A 85 2.20 -3.20 9.70
C PHE A 85 3.70 -3.25 9.96
N MET A 86 4.41 -3.81 9.00
CA MET A 86 5.87 -3.90 9.00
C MET A 86 6.43 -2.92 7.97
N PRO A 87 7.53 -2.20 8.25
CA PRO A 87 8.18 -1.42 7.20
C PRO A 87 8.58 -2.36 6.05
N ILE A 88 8.01 -2.11 4.88
CA ILE A 88 8.42 -2.78 3.65
C ILE A 88 9.79 -2.18 3.30
N ARG A 89 10.83 -3.00 3.38
CA ARG A 89 12.20 -2.62 3.06
C ARG A 89 12.53 -2.95 1.61
#